data_AF-A0A4Q0GIT1-F1
#
_entry.id   AF-A0A4Q0GIT1-F1
#
_cell.length_a   1.000
_cell.length_b   1.000
_cell.length_c   1.000
_cell.angle_alpha   90.00
_cell.angle_beta   90.00
_cell.angle_gamma   90.00
#
_symmetry.space_group_name_H-M   'P 1'
#
loop_
_entity.id
_entity.type
_entity.pdbx_description
1 polymer ?
#
loop_
_entity_poly.entity_id
_entity_poly.type
_entity_poly.pdbx_seq_one_letter_code
_entity_poly.pdbx_strand_id
1 'polypeptide(L)'
;MPIDPFVLIVADHDNRTFSIEGPMVDDNPWSKPVVDAQQGGKRHINCFVPGGPARTNADVAAREYQREYHYTRVPAGSIVSHPGW
;
A
#
# COMPACT_ATOMS: atom_id res chain seq x y z
N MET A 1 20.21 -3.52 -14.66
CA MET A 1 19.28 -4.66 -14.44
C MET A 1 17.87 -4.10 -14.47
N PRO A 2 16.90 -4.72 -15.18
CA PRO A 2 15.51 -4.28 -15.06
C PRO A 2 15.02 -4.53 -13.63
N ILE A 3 14.27 -3.58 -13.08
CA ILE A 3 13.61 -3.72 -11.78
C ILE A 3 12.30 -4.46 -12.02
N ASP A 4 12.10 -5.59 -11.35
CA ASP A 4 10.83 -6.33 -11.42
C ASP A 4 9.71 -5.51 -10.76
N PRO A 5 8.57 -5.30 -11.45
CA PRO A 5 7.44 -4.59 -10.87
C PRO A 5 6.93 -5.29 -9.61
N PHE A 6 6.59 -4.49 -8.60
CA PHE A 6 6.06 -4.97 -7.33
C PHE A 6 4.80 -4.18 -6.94
N VAL A 7 4.03 -4.71 -6.01
CA VAL A 7 2.90 -4.01 -5.39
C VAL A 7 3.30 -3.46 -4.03
N LEU A 8 2.61 -2.41 -3.59
CA LEU A 8 2.77 -1.81 -2.28
C LEU A 8 1.44 -1.90 -1.53
N ILE A 9 1.46 -2.39 -0.30
CA ILE A 9 0.29 -2.34 0.58
C ILE A 9 0.35 -1.02 1.33
N VAL A 10 -0.71 -0.22 1.24
CA VAL A 10 -0.92 0.95 2.09
C VAL A 10 -2.04 0.61 3.05
N ALA A 11 -1.79 0.70 4.35
CA ALA A 11 -2.80 0.41 5.36
C ALA A 11 -3.08 1.63 6.22
N ASP A 12 -4.36 1.88 6.47
CA ASP A 12 -4.87 2.84 7.42
C ASP A 12 -5.42 2.09 8.62
N HIS A 13 -4.66 2.12 9.72
CA HIS A 13 -4.98 1.41 10.94
C HIS A 13 -6.13 2.06 11.71
N ASP A 14 -6.32 3.38 11.55
CA ASP A 14 -7.40 4.10 12.22
C ASP A 14 -8.75 3.68 11.66
N ASN A 15 -8.84 3.54 10.33
CA ASN A 15 -10.05 3.13 9.64
C ASN A 15 -10.17 1.61 9.41
N ARG A 16 -9.11 0.84 9.74
CA ARG A 16 -8.99 -0.60 9.44
C ARG A 16 -9.23 -0.91 7.96
N THR A 17 -8.68 -0.06 7.10
CA THR A 17 -8.74 -0.20 5.65
C THR A 17 -7.34 -0.38 5.07
N PHE A 18 -7.28 -0.98 3.88
CA PHE A 18 -6.02 -1.09 3.14
C PHE A 18 -6.27 -1.01 1.63
N SER A 19 -5.28 -0.53 0.88
CA SER A 19 -5.25 -0.58 -0.57
C SER A 19 -4.02 -1.35 -1.06
N ILE A 20 -4.13 -1.93 -2.25
CA ILE A 20 -2.99 -2.47 -2.99
C ILE A 20 -2.67 -1.47 -4.09
N GLU A 21 -1.48 -0.91 -4.03
CA GLU A 21 -0.96 0.08 -4.97
C GLU A 21 0.00 -0.58 -5.97
N GLY A 22 0.14 0.02 -7.15
CA GLY A 22 0.95 -0.49 -8.24
C GLY A 22 0.18 -1.43 -9.20
N PRO A 23 0.87 -2.30 -9.94
CA PRO A 23 2.30 -2.59 -9.86
C PRO A 23 3.18 -1.39 -10.24
N MET A 24 4.36 -1.29 -9.62
CA MET A 24 5.30 -0.18 -9.78
C MET A 24 6.75 -0.68 -9.77
N VAL A 25 7.67 0.11 -10.30
CA VAL A 25 9.12 -0.12 -10.23
C VAL A 25 9.83 0.87 -9.32
N ASP A 26 9.10 1.88 -8.83
CA ASP A 26 9.55 2.95 -7.94
C ASP A 26 8.41 3.24 -6.95
N ASP A 27 8.70 3.16 -5.65
CA ASP A 27 7.77 3.40 -4.55
C ASP A 27 7.84 4.84 -4.01
N ASN A 28 8.80 5.65 -4.45
CA ASN A 28 8.93 7.06 -4.05
C ASN A 28 7.61 7.85 -4.17
N PRO A 29 6.76 7.65 -5.21
CA PRO A 29 5.48 8.35 -5.32
C PRO A 29 4.48 8.03 -4.20
N TRP A 30 4.61 6.89 -3.52
CA TRP A 30 3.72 6.49 -2.41
C TRP A 30 4.35 6.74 -1.05
N SER A 31 5.67 6.55 -0.92
CA SER A 31 6.39 6.74 0.35
C SER A 31 6.27 8.17 0.87
N LYS A 32 6.37 9.19 0.01
CA LYS A 32 6.28 10.60 0.44
C LYS A 32 4.87 10.97 0.96
N PRO A 33 3.76 10.69 0.23
CA PRO A 33 2.41 10.90 0.77
C PRO A 33 2.12 10.17 2.08
N VAL A 34 2.65 8.95 2.26
CA VAL A 34 2.49 8.20 3.52
C VAL A 34 3.22 8.91 4.66
N VAL A 35 4.46 9.34 4.46
CA VAL A 35 5.21 10.11 5.46
C VAL A 35 4.52 11.43 5.79
N ASP A 36 4.01 12.13 4.78
CA ASP A 36 3.27 13.38 4.97
C ASP A 36 1.96 13.14 5.76
N ALA A 37 1.27 12.02 5.52
CA ALA A 37 0.08 11.61 6.27
C ALA A 37 0.38 11.20 7.71
N GLN A 38 1.54 10.59 7.96
CA GLN A 38 2.05 10.28 9.30
C GLN A 38 2.48 11.54 10.07
N GLN A 39 2.89 12.60 9.36
CA GLN A 39 3.53 13.77 9.97
C GLN A 39 2.64 14.42 11.04
N GLY A 40 3.19 14.54 12.25
CA GLY A 40 2.49 15.12 13.40
C GLY A 40 1.46 14.18 14.05
N GLY A 41 1.48 12.88 13.75
CA GLY A 41 0.59 11.88 14.35
C GLY A 41 -0.87 12.00 13.88
N LYS A 42 -1.09 12.61 12.71
CA LYS A 42 -2.44 12.91 12.20
C LYS A 42 -3.23 11.66 11.81
N ARG A 43 -2.55 10.63 11.28
CA ARG A 43 -3.14 9.34 10.91
C ARG A 43 -2.14 8.21 11.14
N HIS A 44 -2.61 7.08 11.63
CA HIS A 44 -1.85 5.85 11.77
C HIS A 44 -1.88 5.05 10.46
N ILE A 45 -1.09 5.49 9.49
CA ILE A 45 -0.95 4.86 8.17
C ILE A 45 0.46 4.34 8.01
N ASN A 46 0.63 3.21 7.32
CA ASN A 46 1.94 2.74 6.86
C ASN A 46 1.87 2.22 5.43
N CYS A 47 3.05 2.03 4.81
CA CYS A 47 3.17 1.31 3.56
C CYS A 47 4.34 0.33 3.58
N PHE A 48 4.19 -0.80 2.90
CA PHE A 48 5.24 -1.81 2.80
C PHE A 48 5.06 -2.71 1.58
N VAL A 49 6.17 -3.29 1.11
CA VAL A 49 6.17 -4.26 0.03
C VAL A 49 5.98 -5.66 0.63
N PRO A 50 4.94 -6.43 0.23
CA PRO A 50 4.75 -7.78 0.73
C PRO A 50 5.83 -8.73 0.20
N GLY A 51 6.11 -9.79 0.97
CA GLY A 51 7.08 -10.82 0.60
C GLY A 51 6.51 -11.89 -0.34
N GLY A 52 7.40 -12.77 -0.84
CA GLY A 52 7.00 -13.97 -1.58
C GLY A 52 6.14 -13.69 -2.83
N PRO A 53 5.20 -14.59 -3.18
CA PRO A 53 4.33 -14.43 -4.35
C PRO A 53 3.44 -13.17 -4.31
N ALA A 54 3.15 -12.66 -3.11
CA ALA A 54 2.37 -11.42 -2.95
C ALA A 54 3.12 -10.20 -3.47
N ARG A 55 4.46 -10.21 -3.51
CA ARG A 55 5.30 -9.09 -3.99
C ARG A 55 4.88 -8.60 -5.37
N THR A 56 4.48 -9.50 -6.26
CA THR A 56 4.19 -9.20 -7.67
C THR A 56 2.75 -9.55 -8.07
N ASN A 57 1.89 -9.89 -7.11
CA ASN A 57 0.50 -10.29 -7.38
C ASN A 57 -0.46 -9.60 -6.40
N ALA A 58 -1.21 -8.63 -6.92
CA ALA A 58 -2.12 -7.81 -6.13
C ALA A 58 -3.25 -8.60 -5.46
N ASP A 59 -3.77 -9.64 -6.10
CA ASP A 59 -4.85 -10.45 -5.53
C ASP A 59 -4.36 -11.36 -4.41
N VAL A 60 -3.15 -11.91 -4.56
CA VAL A 60 -2.49 -12.67 -3.49
C VAL A 60 -2.20 -11.75 -2.30
N ALA A 61 -1.61 -10.57 -2.56
CA ALA A 61 -1.33 -9.58 -1.52
C ALA A 61 -2.60 -9.15 -0.77
N ALA A 62 -3.67 -8.83 -1.50
CA ALA A 62 -4.95 -8.44 -0.89
C ALA A 62 -5.54 -9.56 -0.04
N ARG A 63 -5.57 -10.78 -0.58
CA ARG A 63 -6.14 -11.94 0.12
C ARG A 63 -5.37 -12.26 1.40
N GLU A 64 -4.05 -12.24 1.35
CA GLU A 64 -3.20 -12.52 2.50
C GLU A 64 -3.34 -11.46 3.58
N TYR A 65 -3.27 -10.18 3.20
CA TYR A 65 -3.42 -9.08 4.15
C TYR A 65 -4.81 -9.05 4.81
N GLN A 66 -5.87 -9.22 4.02
CA GLN A 66 -7.23 -9.29 4.54
C GLN A 66 -7.44 -10.48 5.48
N ARG A 67 -6.83 -11.64 5.19
CA ARG A 67 -6.91 -12.82 6.06
C ARG A 67 -6.17 -12.62 7.38
N GLU A 68 -5.03 -11.94 7.36
CA GLU A 68 -4.17 -11.76 8.55
C GLU A 68 -4.67 -10.64 9.47
N TYR A 69 -5.08 -9.51 8.90
CA TYR A 69 -5.40 -8.30 9.67
C TYR A 69 -6.90 -7.98 9.75
N HIS A 70 -7.73 -8.65 8.94
CA HIS A 70 -9.18 -8.42 8.86
C HIS A 70 -9.58 -6.99 8.47
N TYR A 71 -8.74 -6.32 7.68
CA TYR A 71 -9.04 -4.97 7.18
C TYR A 71 -9.91 -5.02 5.93
N THR A 72 -10.63 -3.93 5.66
CA THR A 72 -11.43 -3.79 4.43
C THR A 72 -10.56 -3.27 3.29
N ARG A 73 -10.55 -3.99 2.17
CA ARG A 73 -9.87 -3.53 0.95
C ARG A 73 -10.65 -2.34 0.37
N VAL A 74 -9.94 -1.25 0.08
CA VAL A 74 -10.46 -0.08 -0.65
C VAL A 74 -9.73 0.07 -2.00
N PRO A 75 -10.27 0.86 -2.95
CA PRO A 75 -9.60 1.09 -4.23
C PRO A 75 -8.20 1.71 -4.06
N ALA A 76 -7.31 1.46 -5.01
CA ALA A 76 -6.00 2.11 -5.06
C ALA A 76 -6.12 3.64 -5.07
N GLY A 77 -5.16 4.34 -4.46
CA GLY A 77 -5.16 5.79 -4.32
C GLY A 77 -6.19 6.37 -3.34
N SER A 78 -7.00 5.54 -2.68
CA SER A 78 -8.07 6.01 -1.77
C SER A 78 -7.58 6.35 -0.37
N ILE A 79 -6.43 5.81 0.06
CA ILE A 79 -5.87 6.07 1.40
C ILE A 79 -4.89 7.25 1.35
N VAL A 80 -3.97 7.20 0.39
CA VAL A 80 -3.06 8.28 0.02
C VAL A 80 -3.16 8.53 -1.47
N SER A 81 -3.22 9.80 -1.86
CA SER A 81 -3.23 10.19 -3.27
C SER A 81 -1.80 10.51 -3.71
N HIS A 82 -1.35 9.97 -4.83
CA HIS A 82 -0.11 10.41 -5.47
C HIS A 82 -0.44 11.23 -6.73
N PRO A 83 0.33 12.29 -7.04
CA PRO A 83 0.15 13.03 -8.28
C PRO A 83 0.64 12.14 -9.44
N GLY A 84 -0.26 11.61 -10.25
CA GLY A 84 0.13 10.79 -11.41
C GLY A 84 -0.92 9.81 -11.95
N TRP A 85 -2.11 9.78 -11.37
CA TRP A 85 -3.28 9.05 -11.88
C TRP A 85 -4.48 9.99 -11.94
#